data_AF-A0A0G4M2G0-F1
#
_entry.id   AF-A0A0G4M2G0-F1
#
_cell.length_a   1.000
_cell.length_b   1.000
_cell.length_c   1.000
_cell.angle_alpha   90.00
_cell.angle_beta   90.00
_cell.angle_gamma   90.00
#
_symmetry.space_group_name_H-M   'P 1'
#
loop_
_entity.id
_entity.type
_entity.pdbx_description
1 polymer ?
#
loop_
_entity_poly.entity_id
_entity_poly.type
_entity_poly.pdbx_seq_one_letter_code
_entity_poly.pdbx_strand_id
1 'polypeptide(L)'
;MGQQNQFFRMKVFIEWLLNAVYHSIILYVFGELIWHGDLVLENGQIAGHWMWGTALYAPVLLTVLGKAGLVTSNWTKYHVIAIPGSMAIWWIFIAVYGTVAPMIPFSPEFHGIV
;
A
#
# COMPACT_ATOMS: atom_id res chain seq x y z
N MET A 1 -20.91 -27.37 -2.38
CA MET A 1 -19.89 -26.45 -2.96
C MET A 1 -18.46 -26.82 -2.56
N GLY A 2 -18.17 -27.07 -1.27
CA GLY A 2 -16.84 -27.49 -0.80
C GLY A 2 -16.34 -28.83 -1.39
N GLN A 3 -17.19 -29.86 -1.44
CA GLN A 3 -16.84 -31.18 -1.99
C GLN A 3 -16.50 -31.17 -3.50
N GLN A 4 -16.94 -30.15 -4.24
CA GLN A 4 -16.61 -29.99 -5.66
C GLN A 4 -15.39 -29.08 -5.86
N ASN A 5 -14.66 -28.71 -4.80
CA ASN A 5 -13.55 -27.77 -4.81
C ASN A 5 -13.82 -26.53 -5.67
N GLN A 6 -14.98 -25.88 -5.52
CA GLN A 6 -15.33 -24.73 -6.38
C GLN A 6 -14.56 -23.45 -6.01
N PHE A 7 -14.10 -23.33 -4.76
CA PHE A 7 -13.47 -22.12 -4.24
C PHE A 7 -11.94 -22.06 -4.38
N PHE A 8 -11.27 -23.21 -4.48
CA PHE A 8 -9.80 -23.27 -4.56
C PHE A 8 -9.34 -24.08 -5.79
N ARG A 9 -9.65 -23.53 -6.97
CA ARG A 9 -9.18 -24.06 -8.27
C ARG A 9 -8.10 -23.15 -8.84
N MET A 10 -7.24 -23.71 -9.68
CA MET A 10 -6.22 -22.95 -10.41
C MET A 10 -6.81 -21.75 -11.17
N LYS A 11 -7.99 -21.92 -11.78
CA LYS A 11 -8.69 -20.83 -12.46
C LYS A 11 -8.99 -19.65 -11.50
N VAL A 12 -9.56 -19.94 -10.33
CA VAL A 12 -9.89 -18.91 -9.33
C VAL A 12 -8.61 -18.23 -8.84
N PHE A 13 -7.56 -18.99 -8.57
CA PHE A 13 -6.26 -18.43 -8.20
C PHE A 13 -5.71 -17.46 -9.26
N ILE A 14 -5.76 -17.84 -10.54
CA ILE A 14 -5.32 -16.97 -11.64
C ILE A 14 -6.19 -15.70 -11.72
N GLU A 15 -7.51 -15.80 -11.49
CA GLU A 15 -8.39 -14.63 -11.43
C GLU A 15 -7.97 -13.66 -10.31
N TRP A 16 -7.63 -14.17 -9.12
CA TRP A 16 -7.09 -13.33 -8.03
C TRP A 16 -5.75 -12.69 -8.39
N LEU A 17 -4.85 -13.45 -9.02
CA LEU A 17 -3.55 -12.95 -9.45
C LEU A 17 -3.69 -11.82 -10.50
N LEU A 18 -4.50 -12.04 -11.53
CA LEU A 18 -4.75 -11.03 -12.56
C LEU A 18 -5.42 -9.77 -11.97
N ASN A 19 -6.32 -9.94 -11.00
CA ASN A 19 -6.92 -8.83 -10.28
C ASN A 19 -5.87 -8.03 -9.49
N ALA A 20 -4.91 -8.70 -8.83
CA ALA A 20 -3.82 -8.03 -8.14
C ALA A 20 -2.92 -7.24 -9.12
N VAL A 21 -2.53 -7.87 -10.23
CA VAL A 21 -1.72 -7.22 -11.28
C VAL A 21 -2.43 -5.99 -11.84
N TYR A 22 -3.74 -6.09 -12.11
CA TYR A 22 -4.55 -4.98 -12.59
C TYR A 22 -4.53 -3.77 -11.63
N HIS A 23 -4.76 -4.00 -10.33
CA HIS A 23 -4.68 -2.92 -9.34
C HIS A 23 -3.29 -2.30 -9.28
N SER A 24 -2.24 -3.12 -9.29
CA SER A 24 -0.85 -2.63 -9.24
C SER A 24 -0.51 -1.74 -10.43
N ILE A 25 -0.92 -2.12 -11.65
CA ILE A 25 -0.68 -1.32 -12.86
C ILE A 25 -1.38 0.03 -12.76
N ILE A 26 -2.65 0.04 -12.33
CA ILE A 26 -3.40 1.30 -12.17
C ILE A 26 -2.72 2.20 -11.16
N LEU A 27 -2.42 1.69 -9.97
CA LEU A 27 -1.80 2.48 -8.92
C LEU A 27 -0.43 3.05 -9.35
N TYR A 28 0.38 2.23 -10.02
CA TYR A 28 1.68 2.67 -10.54
C TYR A 28 1.52 3.78 -11.59
N VAL A 29 0.68 3.57 -12.61
CA VAL A 29 0.50 4.54 -13.70
C VAL A 29 -0.06 5.86 -13.17
N PHE A 30 -1.07 5.81 -12.30
CA PHE A 30 -1.60 7.04 -11.69
C PHE A 30 -0.59 7.70 -10.76
N GLY A 31 0.20 6.91 -10.01
CA GLY A 31 1.28 7.44 -9.17
C GLY A 31 2.33 8.21 -9.97
N GLU A 32 2.79 7.64 -11.09
CA GLU A 32 3.72 8.30 -12.02
C GLU A 32 3.12 9.56 -12.65
N LEU A 33 1.84 9.53 -13.06
CA LEU A 33 1.18 10.69 -13.65
C LEU A 33 1.01 11.84 -12.64
N ILE A 34 0.71 11.52 -11.37
CA ILE A 34 0.56 12.52 -10.31
C ILE A 34 1.90 13.18 -9.99
N TRP A 35 3.01 12.42 -9.99
CA TRP A 35 4.36 12.94 -9.73
C TRP A 35 5.22 13.07 -10.96
N HIS A 36 4.59 13.39 -12.09
CA HIS A 36 5.30 13.62 -13.33
C HIS A 36 6.34 14.74 -13.15
N GLY A 37 7.62 14.42 -13.36
CA GLY A 37 8.72 15.38 -13.17
C GLY A 37 9.15 15.55 -11.71
N ASP A 38 8.87 14.58 -10.85
CA ASP A 38 9.51 14.40 -9.53
C ASP A 38 9.15 15.48 -8.50
N LEU A 39 7.88 15.93 -8.51
CA LEU A 39 7.27 17.05 -7.75
C LEU A 39 8.22 17.95 -6.95
N VAL A 40 8.13 19.25 -7.20
CA VAL A 40 8.85 20.25 -6.41
C VAL A 40 8.22 20.40 -5.02
N LEU A 41 9.01 20.13 -4.00
CA LEU A 41 8.67 20.33 -2.59
C LEU A 41 8.69 21.82 -2.23
N GLU A 42 8.10 22.19 -1.09
CA GLU A 42 8.03 23.59 -0.62
C GLU A 42 9.41 24.24 -0.41
N ASN A 43 10.44 23.44 -0.17
CA ASN A 43 11.82 23.88 -0.01
C ASN A 43 12.58 24.03 -1.35
N GLY A 44 11.90 23.86 -2.50
CA GLY A 44 12.46 23.97 -3.84
C GLY A 44 13.28 22.75 -4.29
N GLN A 45 13.35 21.68 -3.48
CA GLN A 45 13.96 20.41 -3.86
C GLN A 45 12.96 19.49 -4.57
N ILE A 46 13.46 18.51 -5.30
CA ILE A 46 12.63 17.44 -5.87
C ILE A 46 12.35 16.37 -4.81
N ALA A 47 11.18 15.74 -4.87
CA ALA A 47 10.76 14.70 -3.93
C ALA A 47 11.65 13.45 -4.03
N GLY A 48 11.95 13.02 -5.26
CA GLY A 48 12.76 11.85 -5.55
C GLY A 48 12.03 10.52 -5.33
N HIS A 49 12.67 9.45 -5.82
CA HIS A 49 12.07 8.11 -5.89
C HIS A 49 11.69 7.47 -4.54
N TRP A 50 12.38 7.78 -3.44
CA TRP A 50 12.07 7.21 -2.11
C TRP A 50 10.84 7.84 -1.48
N MET A 51 10.70 9.16 -1.59
CA MET A 51 9.44 9.83 -1.30
C MET A 51 8.37 9.20 -2.20
N TRP A 52 8.74 8.91 -3.47
CA TRP A 52 7.75 8.38 -4.38
C TRP A 52 7.19 7.01 -4.03
N GLY A 53 8.08 6.05 -3.85
CA GLY A 53 7.71 4.70 -3.44
C GLY A 53 6.94 4.70 -2.11
N THR A 54 7.32 5.58 -1.19
CA THR A 54 6.66 5.69 0.12
C THR A 54 5.23 6.18 0.01
N ALA A 55 4.94 7.25 -0.73
CA ALA A 55 3.55 7.67 -0.86
C ALA A 55 2.74 6.74 -1.77
N LEU A 56 3.35 6.08 -2.77
CA LEU A 56 2.67 5.06 -3.57
C LEU A 56 2.25 3.85 -2.71
N TYR A 57 2.98 3.57 -1.63
CA TYR A 57 2.63 2.48 -0.73
C TYR A 57 1.27 2.70 -0.03
N ALA A 58 0.90 3.96 0.30
CA ALA A 58 -0.36 4.26 0.97
C ALA A 58 -1.62 3.83 0.18
N PRO A 59 -1.80 4.22 -1.10
CA PRO A 59 -2.94 3.77 -1.88
C PRO A 59 -2.87 2.28 -2.23
N VAL A 60 -1.67 1.66 -2.31
CA VAL A 60 -1.53 0.20 -2.42
C VAL A 60 -2.11 -0.49 -1.19
N LEU A 61 -1.70 -0.05 0.00
CA LEU A 61 -2.20 -0.58 1.27
C LEU A 61 -3.73 -0.37 1.39
N LEU A 62 -4.21 0.83 1.07
CA LEU A 62 -5.64 1.13 1.06
C LEU A 62 -6.41 0.21 0.11
N THR A 63 -5.86 -0.07 -1.08
CA THR A 63 -6.51 -0.94 -2.08
C THR A 63 -6.61 -2.38 -1.60
N VAL A 64 -5.54 -2.94 -1.01
CA VAL A 64 -5.57 -4.34 -0.52
C VAL A 64 -6.46 -4.47 0.73
N LEU A 65 -6.46 -3.48 1.62
CA LEU A 65 -7.35 -3.46 2.79
C LEU A 65 -8.82 -3.27 2.38
N GLY A 66 -9.09 -2.38 1.41
CA GLY A 66 -10.40 -2.21 0.82
C GLY A 66 -10.89 -3.50 0.16
N LYS A 67 -10.02 -4.19 -0.60
CA LYS A 67 -10.35 -5.51 -1.17
C LYS A 67 -10.67 -6.53 -0.09
N ALA A 68 -9.90 -6.59 1.00
CA ALA A 68 -10.18 -7.45 2.15
C ALA A 68 -11.56 -7.16 2.75
N GLY A 69 -11.92 -5.88 2.87
CA GLY A 69 -13.26 -5.47 3.31
C GLY A 69 -14.39 -5.90 2.37
N LEU A 70 -14.18 -5.78 1.06
CA LEU A 70 -15.17 -6.16 0.04
C LEU A 70 -15.43 -7.67 -0.03
N VAL A 71 -14.42 -8.49 0.25
CA VAL A 71 -14.53 -9.96 0.17
C VAL A 71 -14.97 -10.58 1.50
N THR A 72 -14.98 -9.78 2.58
CA THR A 72 -15.47 -10.20 3.90
C THR A 72 -16.99 -10.17 3.93
N SER A 73 -17.61 -11.33 4.15
CA SER A 73 -19.07 -11.47 4.19
C SER A 73 -19.69 -11.18 5.55
N ASN A 74 -18.97 -11.42 6.65
CA ASN A 74 -19.44 -11.16 8.01
C ASN A 74 -18.41 -10.36 8.80
N TRP A 75 -18.78 -9.14 9.18
CA TRP A 75 -17.91 -8.22 9.90
C TRP A 75 -17.95 -8.49 11.40
N THR A 76 -16.82 -8.92 11.94
CA THR A 76 -16.60 -9.05 13.38
C THR A 76 -15.74 -7.90 13.90
N LYS A 77 -15.71 -7.71 15.23
CA LYS A 77 -14.84 -6.73 15.88
C LYS A 77 -13.37 -6.85 15.45
N TYR A 78 -12.91 -8.06 15.12
CA TYR A 78 -11.54 -8.29 14.67
C TYR A 78 -11.28 -7.74 13.27
N HIS A 79 -12.27 -7.76 12.37
CA HIS A 79 -12.14 -7.16 11.04
C HIS A 79 -12.11 -5.64 11.11
N VAL A 80 -12.91 -5.05 12.01
CA VAL A 80 -12.89 -3.60 12.27
C VAL A 80 -11.55 -3.18 12.87
N ILE A 81 -10.90 -4.01 13.69
CA ILE A 81 -9.55 -3.70 14.17
C ILE A 81 -8.51 -3.94 13.07
N ALA A 82 -8.58 -5.06 12.36
CA ALA A 82 -7.55 -5.45 11.40
C ALA A 82 -7.53 -4.55 10.15
N ILE A 83 -8.69 -4.28 9.54
CA ILE A 83 -8.73 -3.62 8.23
C ILE A 83 -8.36 -2.13 8.35
N PRO A 84 -9.17 -1.25 8.99
CA PRO A 84 -8.78 0.14 9.14
C PRO A 84 -7.64 0.33 10.15
N GLY A 85 -7.49 -0.54 11.16
CA GLY A 85 -6.38 -0.44 12.09
C GLY A 85 -5.02 -0.72 11.45
N SER A 86 -4.93 -1.58 10.43
CA SER A 86 -3.69 -1.74 9.64
C SER A 86 -3.30 -0.44 8.93
N MET A 87 -4.27 0.31 8.41
CA MET A 87 -4.00 1.62 7.80
C MET A 87 -3.48 2.62 8.84
N ALA A 88 -4.11 2.66 10.03
CA ALA A 88 -3.68 3.54 11.12
C ALA A 88 -2.27 3.19 11.63
N ILE A 89 -1.98 1.90 11.79
CA ILE A 89 -0.65 1.41 12.19
C ILE A 89 0.38 1.82 11.14
N TRP A 90 0.07 1.71 9.86
CA TRP A 90 1.00 2.10 8.81
C TRP A 90 1.35 3.60 8.84
N TRP A 91 0.36 4.48 9.05
CA TRP A 91 0.63 5.92 9.20
C TRP A 91 1.53 6.23 10.41
N ILE A 92 1.29 5.57 11.55
CA ILE A 92 2.14 5.72 12.73
C ILE A 92 3.55 5.16 12.44
N PHE A 93 3.61 4.00 11.79
CA PHE A 93 4.87 3.34 11.45
C PHE A 93 5.72 4.21 10.54
N ILE A 94 5.17 4.76 9.46
CA ILE A 94 5.95 5.58 8.54
C ILE A 94 6.42 6.88 9.20
N ALA A 95 5.60 7.49 10.05
CA ALA A 95 5.97 8.66 10.85
C ALA A 95 7.18 8.38 11.78
N VAL A 96 7.15 7.26 12.49
CA VAL A 96 8.21 6.88 13.44
C VAL A 96 9.45 6.35 12.71
N TYR A 97 9.26 5.43 11.76
CA TYR A 97 10.35 4.81 11.02
C TYR A 97 11.07 5.83 10.14
N GLY A 98 10.34 6.64 9.38
CA GLY A 98 10.92 7.65 8.49
C GLY A 98 11.69 8.74 9.22
N THR A 99 11.41 8.97 10.51
CA THR A 99 12.15 9.95 11.33
C THR A 99 13.31 9.31 12.09
N VAL A 100 13.10 8.16 12.75
CA VAL A 100 14.10 7.54 13.64
C VAL A 100 15.13 6.70 12.87
N ALA A 101 14.71 5.93 11.87
CA ALA A 101 15.59 5.05 11.12
C ALA A 101 16.73 5.75 10.35
N PRO A 102 16.59 6.99 9.82
CA PRO A 102 17.71 7.73 9.24
C PRO A 102 18.63 8.41 10.26
N MET A 103 18.23 8.51 11.55
CA MET A 103 19.12 9.04 12.61
C MET A 103 20.24 8.07 12.97
N ILE A 104 20.01 6.79 12.71
CA ILE A 104 21.01 5.73 12.76
C ILE A 104 21.37 5.32 11.32
N PRO A 105 22.53 4.71 11.05
CA PRO A 105 22.92 4.30 9.69
C PRO A 105 22.17 3.04 9.23
N PHE A 106 20.85 2.99 9.44
CA PHE A 106 19.99 1.86 9.09
C PHE A 106 19.18 2.14 7.81
N SER A 107 18.58 3.33 7.71
CA SER A 107 17.72 3.71 6.58
C SER A 107 17.98 5.16 6.15
N PRO A 108 19.22 5.52 5.74
CA PRO A 108 19.60 6.88 5.39
C PRO A 108 18.78 7.45 4.22
N GLU A 109 18.20 6.60 3.39
CA GLU A 109 17.31 6.96 2.30
C GLU A 109 16.03 7.70 2.74
N PHE A 110 15.59 7.55 3.99
CA PHE A 110 14.42 8.24 4.54
C PHE A 110 14.73 9.64 5.11
N HIS A 111 15.99 10.08 5.05
CA HIS A 111 16.37 11.36 5.61
C HIS A 111 15.64 12.54 4.94
N GLY A 112 14.78 13.23 5.69
CA GLY A 112 14.00 14.37 5.19
C GLY A 112 12.79 13.99 4.34
N ILE A 113 12.36 12.72 4.36
CA ILE A 113 11.18 12.24 3.62
C ILE A 113 9.88 12.37 4.43
N VAL A 114 9.96 12.30 5.76
CA VAL A 114 8.81 12.28 6.67
C VAL A 114 8.90 13.41 7.69
#